data_AF-A0AAW4WY85-F1
#
_entry.id   AF-A0AAW4WY85-F1
#
_cell.length_a   1.000
_cell.length_b   1.000
_cell.length_c   1.000
_cell.angle_alpha   90.00
_cell.angle_beta   90.00
_cell.angle_gamma   90.00
#
_symmetry.space_group_name_H-M   'P 1'
#
loop_
_entity.id
_entity.type
_entity.pdbx_description
1 polymer ?
#
loop_
_entity_poly.entity_id
_entity_poly.type
_entity_poly.pdbx_seq_one_letter_code
_entity_poly.pdbx_strand_id
1 'polypeptide(L)' 'RRTLSSSHLFSSAFVIDKGELKNGVPEWFLLTGAGWGHGVGLCQIGAAVMGERGYTYDEILLHYYKGADIRRFY' A
#
# COMPACT_ATOMS: atom_id res chain seq x y z
N ARG A 1 -17.24 -6.20 -6.03
CA ARG A 1 -16.08 -5.28 -5.85
C ARG A 1 -15.08 -5.59 -6.97
N ARG A 2 -14.92 -4.73 -8.00
CA ARG A 2 -13.94 -4.96 -9.08
C ARG A 2 -12.57 -4.47 -8.62
N THR A 3 -11.84 -5.33 -7.90
CA THR A 3 -10.55 -5.03 -7.24
C THR A 3 -9.41 -4.67 -8.20
N LEU A 4 -9.62 -4.78 -9.51
CA LEU A 4 -8.65 -4.50 -10.58
C LEU A 4 -9.23 -3.57 -11.67
N SER A 5 -10.25 -2.78 -11.33
CA SER A 5 -10.81 -1.80 -12.26
C SER A 5 -9.88 -0.60 -12.40
N SER A 6 -9.56 -0.23 -13.64
CA SER A 6 -8.77 0.96 -13.98
C SER A 6 -9.40 2.28 -13.52
N SER A 7 -10.66 2.28 -13.07
CA SER A 7 -11.35 3.47 -12.57
C SER A 7 -11.26 3.63 -11.05
N HIS A 8 -10.64 2.70 -10.33
CA HIS A 8 -10.53 2.74 -8.87
C HIS A 8 -9.07 2.95 -8.45
N LEU A 9 -8.85 3.79 -7.45
CA LEU A 9 -7.53 3.96 -6.87
C LEU A 9 -7.08 2.66 -6.19
N PHE A 10 -5.79 2.35 -6.35
CA PHE A 10 -5.18 1.14 -5.81
C PHE A 10 -5.11 1.14 -4.27
N SER A 11 -5.14 2.30 -3.64
CA SER A 11 -5.11 2.44 -2.18
C SER A 11 -5.87 3.70 -1.75
N SER A 12 -6.02 3.89 -0.43
CA SER A 12 -6.49 5.14 0.15
C SER A 12 -5.38 6.20 0.26
N ALA A 13 -4.14 5.87 -0.10
CA ALA A 13 -3.04 6.81 -0.15
C ALA A 13 -2.94 7.38 -1.56
N PHE A 14 -3.26 8.66 -1.71
CA PHE A 14 -3.18 9.37 -2.98
C PHE A 14 -2.88 10.85 -2.75
N VAL A 15 -2.34 11.49 -3.78
CA VAL A 15 -2.18 12.94 -3.84
C VAL A 15 -3.13 13.51 -4.90
N ILE A 16 -3.48 14.78 -4.74
CA ILE A 16 -4.44 15.46 -5.61
C ILE A 16 -3.74 16.64 -6.27
N ASP A 17 -3.70 16.62 -7.60
CA ASP A 17 -3.42 17.80 -8.41
C ASP A 17 -4.72 18.36 -8.97
N LYS A 18 -4.73 19.66 -9.28
CA LYS A 18 -5.91 20.35 -9.80
C LYS A 18 -5.57 21.19 -11.02
N GLY A 19 -6.52 21.24 -11.95
CA GLY A 19 -6.45 22.13 -13.11
C GLY A 19 -6.65 23.59 -12.75
N GLU A 20 -6.61 24.44 -13.78
CA GLU A 20 -6.86 25.87 -13.64
C GLU A 20 -8.24 26.16 -13.02
N LEU A 21 -8.33 27.30 -12.34
CA LEU A 21 -9.57 27.75 -11.73
C LEU A 21 -10.39 28.52 -12.77
N LYS A 22 -11.63 28.06 -12.97
CA LYS A 22 -12.64 28.77 -13.74
C LYS A 22 -13.80 29.12 -12.82
N ASN A 23 -14.08 30.41 -12.67
CA ASN A 23 -15.07 30.91 -11.71
C ASN A 23 -14.85 30.42 -10.26
N GLY A 24 -13.58 30.26 -9.86
CA GLY A 24 -13.21 29.78 -8.52
C GLY A 24 -13.29 28.26 -8.33
N VAL A 25 -13.62 27.49 -9.37
CA VAL A 25 -13.71 26.02 -9.33
C VAL A 25 -12.63 25.40 -10.24
N PRO A 26 -11.88 24.38 -9.78
CA PRO A 26 -10.95 23.65 -10.64
C PRO A 26 -11.67 22.90 -11.76
N GLU A 27 -11.18 22.98 -13.00
CA GLU A 27 -11.78 22.27 -14.14
C GLU A 27 -11.64 20.74 -14.06
N TRP A 28 -10.60 20.25 -13.40
CA TRP A 28 -10.38 18.82 -13.18
C TRP A 28 -9.54 18.57 -11.93
N PHE A 29 -9.60 17.33 -11.44
CA PHE A 29 -8.73 16.78 -10.41
C PHE A 29 -8.03 15.53 -10.92
N LEU A 30 -6.72 15.45 -10.70
CA LEU A 30 -5.93 14.26 -10.97
C LEU A 30 -5.58 13.62 -9.63
N LEU A 31 -6.02 12.38 -9.43
CA LEU A 31 -5.72 11.61 -8.23
C LEU A 31 -4.63 10.60 -8.56
N THR A 32 -3.45 10.83 -8.00
CA THR A 32 -2.30 9.95 -8.19
C THR A 32 -2.17 9.03 -6.97
N GLY A 33 -2.43 7.73 -7.15
CA GLY A 33 -2.33 6.74 -6.07
C GLY A 33 -0.89 6.41 -5.67
N ALA A 34 -0.71 5.98 -4.42
CA ALA A 34 0.56 5.54 -3.85
C ALA A 34 0.39 4.17 -3.19
N GLY A 35 1.14 3.18 -3.69
CA GLY A 35 1.04 1.79 -3.23
C GLY A 35 -0.26 1.08 -3.63
N TRP A 36 -0.42 -0.16 -3.16
CA TRP A 36 -1.57 -1.00 -3.49
C TRP A 36 -2.04 -1.79 -2.26
N GLY A 37 -3.34 -1.68 -1.95
CA GLY A 37 -3.95 -2.31 -0.78
C GLY A 37 -4.23 -1.32 0.35
N HIS A 38 -4.58 -1.86 1.53
CA HIS A 38 -4.99 -1.05 2.68
C HIS A 38 -3.83 -0.58 3.57
N GLY A 39 -2.59 -1.05 3.32
CA GLY A 39 -1.39 -0.57 3.99
C GLY A 39 -1.23 -0.98 5.46
N VAL A 40 -1.92 -2.04 5.93
CA VAL A 40 -1.82 -2.54 7.31
C VAL A 40 -1.22 -3.94 7.32
N GLY A 41 -0.32 -4.21 8.26
CA GLY A 41 0.35 -5.51 8.40
C GLY A 41 1.48 -5.68 7.39
N LEU A 42 1.53 -6.83 6.72
CA LEU A 42 2.65 -7.21 5.87
C LEU A 42 2.52 -6.67 4.43
N CYS A 43 3.52 -5.89 4.00
CA CYS A 43 3.69 -5.54 2.59
C CYS A 43 4.33 -6.71 1.84
N GLN A 44 3.58 -7.33 0.91
CA GLN A 44 4.03 -8.53 0.19
C GLN A 44 5.31 -8.28 -0.63
N ILE A 45 5.36 -7.17 -1.37
CA ILE A 45 6.54 -6.79 -2.16
C ILE A 45 7.73 -6.51 -1.22
N GLY A 46 7.49 -5.83 -0.10
CA GLY A 46 8.54 -5.56 0.88
C GLY A 46 9.09 -6.84 1.51
N ALA A 47 8.22 -7.79 1.87
CA ALA A 47 8.61 -9.11 2.36
C ALA A 47 9.42 -9.89 1.33
N ALA A 48 9.03 -9.88 0.05
CA ALA A 48 9.81 -10.52 -1.02
C ALA A 48 11.21 -9.92 -1.15
N VAL A 49 11.33 -8.58 -1.16
CA VAL A 49 12.63 -7.89 -1.23
C VAL A 49 13.48 -8.16 0.01
N MET A 50 12.89 -8.26 1.19
CA MET A 50 13.61 -8.69 2.40
C MET A 50 14.12 -10.13 2.26
N GLY A 51 13.31 -11.05 1.74
CA GLY A 51 13.75 -12.43 1.46
C GLY A 51 14.94 -12.48 0.49
N GLU A 52 14.88 -11.72 -0.62
CA GLU A 52 15.98 -11.58 -1.58
C GLU A 52 17.26 -11.00 -0.95
N ARG A 53 17.12 -10.20 0.11
CA ARG A 53 18.25 -9.65 0.89
C ARG A 53 18.75 -10.59 1.99
N GLY A 54 18.19 -11.79 2.10
CA GLY A 54 18.64 -12.83 3.03
C GLY A 54 17.99 -12.80 4.41
N TYR A 55 16.96 -11.98 4.62
CA TYR A 55 16.21 -11.99 5.89
C TYR A 55 15.40 -13.27 6.02
N THR A 56 15.37 -13.84 7.22
CA THR A 56 14.56 -15.03 7.50
C THR A 56 13.07 -14.68 7.63
N TYR A 57 12.20 -15.69 7.50
CA TYR A 57 10.75 -15.45 7.56
C TYR A 57 10.31 -14.82 8.89
N ASP A 58 10.95 -15.18 10.00
CA ASP A 58 10.67 -14.65 11.33
C ASP A 58 11.12 -13.20 11.47
N GLU A 59 12.27 -12.82 10.92
CA GLU A 59 12.71 -11.42 10.87
C GLU A 59 11.73 -10.55 10.05
N ILE A 60 11.25 -11.07 8.93
CA ILE A 60 10.26 -10.39 8.09
C ILE A 60 8.94 -10.22 8.85
N LEU A 61 8.43 -11.29 9.48
CA LEU A 61 7.18 -11.23 10.23
C LEU A 61 7.27 -10.27 11.43
N LEU A 62 8.37 -10.32 12.19
CA LEU A 62 8.60 -9.43 13.34
C LEU A 62 8.93 -7.99 12.92
N HIS A 63 9.31 -7.76 11.66
CA HIS A 63 9.37 -6.43 11.08
C HIS A 63 7.98 -5.80 10.96
N TYR A 64 7.02 -6.53 10.38
CA TYR A 64 5.67 -6.03 10.11
C TYR A 64 4.69 -6.14 11.30
N TYR A 65 4.88 -7.13 12.17
CA TYR A 65 4.02 -7.41 13.32
C TYR A 65 4.80 -7.24 14.62
N LYS A 66 4.96 -5.98 15.06
CA LYS A 66 5.72 -5.64 16.27
C LYS A 66 5.10 -6.28 17.51
N GLY A 67 5.92 -6.96 18.30
CA GLY A 67 5.50 -7.65 19.52
C GLY A 67 4.74 -8.96 19.29
N ALA A 68 4.68 -9.46 18.05
CA ALA A 68 4.12 -10.79 17.78
C ALA A 68 5.05 -11.91 18.29
N ASP A 69 4.47 -13.09 18.51
CA ASP A 69 5.17 -14.31 18.91
C ASP A 69 4.88 -15.42 17.90
N ILE A 70 5.91 -16.14 17.47
CA ILE A 70 5.81 -17.19 16.46
C ILE A 70 5.75 -18.54 17.17
N ARG A 71 4.62 -19.24 17.03
CA ARG A 71 4.38 -20.53 17.69
C ARG A 71 4.09 -21.62 16.68
N ARG A 72 4.68 -22.79 16.94
CA ARG A 72 4.34 -24.03 16.26
C ARG A 72 3.27 -24.76 17.05
N PHE A 73 2.11 -25.00 16.44
CA PHE A 73 0.97 -25.66 17.09
C PHE A 73 0.96 -27.19 16.88
N TYR A 74 1.71 -27.70 15.91
CA TYR A 74 1.82 -29.11 15.51
C TYR A 74 3.18 -29.34 14.86
#